data_AF-A0A9D6JCE5-F1
#
_entry.id   AF-A0A9D6JCE5-F1
#
_cell.length_a   1.000
_cell.length_b   1.000
_cell.length_c   1.000
_cell.angle_alpha   90.00
_cell.angle_beta   90.00
_cell.angle_gamma   90.00
#
_symmetry.space_group_name_H-M   'P 1'
#
loop_
_entity.id
_entity.type
_entity.pdbx_description
1 polymer ?
#
loop_
_entity_poly.entity_id
_entity_poly.type
_entity_poly.pdbx_seq_one_letter_code
_entity_poly.pdbx_strand_id
1 'polypeptide(L)'
;MKHATSLATFTALLAVLVVPALALAQTSFIVEDIGGAVGLGTADLKDTVINIIKWVLGILALVAVSFIIYGGFTWMTASGNDDRIGKAKSIISAAVIGLIVVILAWAVVIFVAGTTANVTR
;
A
#
# COMPACT_ATOMS: atom_id res chain seq x y z
N MET A 1 -8.53 35.49 17.33
CA MET A 1 -7.71 34.74 16.35
C MET A 1 -6.81 33.67 16.99
N LYS A 2 -6.42 33.78 18.28
CA LYS A 2 -5.50 32.83 18.97
C LYS A 2 -6.09 31.43 19.25
N HIS A 3 -7.41 31.24 19.16
CA HIS A 3 -8.06 29.95 19.43
C HIS A 3 -8.18 29.03 18.19
N ALA A 4 -8.13 29.59 16.97
CA ALA A 4 -8.23 28.79 15.75
C ALA A 4 -6.92 28.03 15.45
N THR A 5 -5.77 28.62 15.78
CA THR A 5 -4.46 27.99 15.62
C THR A 5 -4.24 26.84 16.60
N SER A 6 -4.82 26.90 17.80
CA SER A 6 -4.75 25.82 18.80
C SER A 6 -5.57 24.58 18.41
N LEU A 7 -6.65 24.75 17.65
CA LEU A 7 -7.49 23.63 17.19
C LEU A 7 -6.81 22.87 16.04
N ALA A 8 -6.13 23.59 15.14
CA ALA A 8 -5.37 23.00 14.04
C ALA A 8 -4.13 22.23 14.52
N THR A 9 -3.46 22.69 15.58
CA THR A 9 -2.35 21.94 16.19
C THR A 9 -2.85 20.73 16.98
N PHE A 10 -4.04 20.81 17.59
CA PHE A 10 -4.65 19.69 18.31
C PHE A 10 -5.12 18.57 17.37
N THR A 11 -5.71 18.89 16.23
CA THR A 11 -6.07 17.88 15.21
C THR A 11 -4.83 17.23 14.58
N ALA A 12 -3.75 17.98 14.39
CA ALA A 12 -2.47 17.42 13.92
C ALA A 12 -1.84 16.46 14.95
N LEU A 13 -1.91 16.79 16.25
CA LEU A 13 -1.43 15.92 17.32
C LEU A 13 -2.24 14.61 17.41
N LEU A 14 -3.56 14.71 17.24
CA LEU A 14 -4.47 13.57 17.24
C LEU A 14 -4.23 12.67 16.01
N ALA A 15 -3.91 13.25 14.85
CA ALA A 15 -3.51 12.49 13.67
C ALA A 15 -2.19 11.73 13.90
N VAL A 16 -1.17 12.34 14.52
CA VAL A 16 0.11 11.66 14.83
C VAL A 16 -0.07 10.49 15.81
N LEU A 17 -1.04 10.58 16.74
CA LEU A 17 -1.40 9.50 17.66
C LEU A 17 -2.22 8.38 16.99
N VAL A 18 -2.98 8.68 15.93
CA VAL A 18 -3.81 7.72 15.17
C VAL A 18 -3.02 7.02 14.06
N VAL A 19 -1.94 7.61 13.55
CA VAL A 19 -1.03 6.98 12.57
C VAL A 19 -0.47 5.62 13.05
N PRO A 20 -0.02 5.44 14.31
CA PRO A 20 0.39 4.12 14.78
C PRO A 20 -0.77 3.13 14.87
N ALA A 21 -2.03 3.57 15.06
CA ALA A 21 -3.18 2.66 15.04
C ALA A 21 -3.47 2.13 13.62
N LEU A 22 -3.20 2.91 12.58
CA LEU A 22 -3.27 2.44 11.18
C LEU A 22 -2.08 1.57 10.79
N ALA A 23 -0.90 1.81 11.37
CA ALA A 23 0.27 0.92 11.25
C ALA A 23 0.06 -0.42 11.98
N LEU A 24 -0.73 -0.43 13.05
CA LEU A 24 -1.11 -1.65 13.80
C LEU A 24 -2.33 -2.39 13.22
N ALA A 25 -3.00 -1.85 12.20
CA ALA A 25 -4.12 -2.53 11.53
C ALA A 25 -3.68 -3.76 10.68
N GLN A 26 -2.38 -4.01 10.56
CA GLN A 26 -1.84 -5.18 9.86
C GLN A 26 -1.84 -6.46 10.73
N THR A 27 -2.30 -6.40 11.98
CA THR A 27 -2.74 -7.59 12.73
C THR A 27 -4.23 -7.79 12.41
N SER A 28 -4.61 -8.57 11.41
CA SER A 28 -4.44 -10.01 11.40
C SER A 28 -4.70 -10.57 9.99
N PHE A 29 -3.64 -10.94 9.28
CA PHE A 29 -3.76 -12.01 8.29
C PHE A 29 -3.50 -13.32 9.02
N ILE A 30 -4.54 -13.88 9.62
CA ILE A 30 -4.51 -15.24 10.16
C ILE A 30 -4.46 -16.18 8.94
N VAL A 31 -3.27 -16.62 8.56
CA VAL A 31 -3.11 -17.95 7.95
C VAL A 31 -2.62 -18.83 9.07
N GLU A 32 -3.58 -19.30 9.85
CA GLU A 32 -3.38 -20.42 10.75
C GLU A 32 -4.19 -21.57 10.17
N ASP A 33 -3.41 -22.52 9.65
CA ASP A 33 -3.71 -23.91 9.34
C ASP A 33 -4.68 -24.26 8.19
N ILE A 34 -4.13 -24.69 7.05
CA ILE A 34 -4.43 -26.01 6.44
C ILE A 34 -3.20 -26.46 5.60
N GLY A 35 -2.01 -26.46 6.19
CA GLY A 35 -0.78 -26.91 5.48
C GLY A 35 -0.09 -28.09 6.16
N GLY A 36 -0.28 -28.24 7.47
CA GLY A 36 0.48 -29.19 8.28
C GLY A 36 -0.13 -30.58 8.45
N ALA A 37 -1.39 -30.81 8.06
CA ALA A 37 -2.11 -32.04 8.39
C ALA A 37 -2.06 -33.15 7.32
N VAL A 38 -1.60 -32.85 6.10
CA VAL A 38 -1.47 -33.86 5.02
C VAL A 38 -0.16 -33.62 4.29
N GLY A 39 0.86 -34.36 4.71
CA GLY A 39 2.18 -34.32 4.11
C GLY A 39 2.17 -34.54 2.59
N LEU A 40 3.17 -33.91 1.97
CA LEU A 40 3.68 -34.02 0.60
C LEU A 40 3.15 -32.99 -0.42
N GLY A 41 4.03 -32.04 -0.78
CA GLY A 41 4.09 -31.46 -2.13
C GLY A 41 3.87 -29.94 -2.23
N THR A 42 4.87 -29.21 -2.75
CA THR A 42 4.76 -27.85 -3.34
C THR A 42 4.42 -26.66 -2.44
N ALA A 43 4.11 -26.85 -1.15
CA ALA A 43 3.72 -25.77 -0.25
C ALA A 43 4.86 -24.80 0.12
N ASP A 44 6.05 -25.30 0.46
CA ASP A 44 7.14 -24.44 0.98
C ASP A 44 7.60 -23.36 0.00
N LEU A 45 7.69 -23.68 -1.30
CA LEU A 45 8.13 -22.71 -2.30
C LEU A 45 7.04 -21.67 -2.59
N LYS A 46 5.78 -22.10 -2.63
CA LYS A 46 4.64 -21.19 -2.84
C LYS A 46 4.46 -20.24 -1.66
N ASP A 47 4.53 -20.76 -0.44
CA ASP A 47 4.35 -19.96 0.77
C ASP A 47 5.52 -18.99 0.98
N THR A 48 6.75 -19.42 0.71
CA THR A 48 7.93 -18.54 0.71
C THR A 48 7.79 -17.40 -0.30
N VAL A 49 7.37 -17.71 -1.53
CA VAL A 49 7.16 -16.70 -2.58
C VAL A 49 6.04 -15.73 -2.20
N ILE A 50 4.93 -16.23 -1.65
CA ILE A 50 3.82 -15.38 -1.20
C ILE A 50 4.27 -14.45 -0.06
N ASN A 51 5.07 -14.94 0.88
CA ASN A 51 5.59 -14.11 1.98
C ASN A 51 6.52 -13.00 1.48
N ILE A 52 7.42 -13.32 0.54
CA ILE A 52 8.31 -12.33 -0.08
C ILE A 52 7.49 -11.27 -0.81
N ILE A 53 6.49 -11.68 -1.60
CA ILE A 53 5.60 -10.77 -2.33
C ILE A 53 4.88 -9.83 -1.36
N LYS A 54 4.31 -10.35 -0.26
CA LYS A 54 3.65 -9.52 0.77
C LYS A 54 4.59 -8.49 1.39
N TRP A 55 5.82 -8.88 1.70
CA TRP A 55 6.82 -7.99 2.27
C TRP A 55 7.19 -6.87 1.29
N VAL A 56 7.43 -7.23 0.02
CA VAL A 56 7.73 -6.28 -1.06
C VAL A 56 6.56 -5.33 -1.31
N LEU A 57 5.32 -5.83 -1.34
CA LEU A 57 4.11 -5.02 -1.50
C LEU A 57 3.95 -4.00 -0.36
N GLY A 58 4.26 -4.38 0.88
CA GLY A 58 4.23 -3.48 2.03
C GLY A 58 5.19 -2.29 1.87
N ILE A 59 6.44 -2.56 1.45
CA ILE A 59 7.43 -1.51 1.18
C ILE A 59 6.99 -0.64 -0.02
N LEU A 60 6.50 -1.27 -1.09
CA LEU A 60 6.05 -0.56 -2.28
C LEU A 60 4.90 0.41 -1.96
N ALA A 61 3.95 -0.01 -1.12
CA ALA A 61 2.85 0.83 -0.70
C ALA A 61 3.34 2.07 0.07
N LEU A 62 4.29 1.90 0.99
CA LEU A 62 4.87 3.00 1.76
C LEU A 62 5.63 4.00 0.85
N VAL A 63 6.37 3.49 -0.13
CA VAL A 63 7.06 4.30 -1.14
C VAL A 63 6.06 5.04 -2.03
N ALA A 64 4.98 4.39 -2.48
CA ALA A 64 3.94 5.00 -3.29
C ALA A 64 3.27 6.18 -2.59
N VAL A 65 2.95 6.02 -1.29
CA VAL A 65 2.38 7.11 -0.47
C VAL A 65 3.36 8.28 -0.35
N SER A 66 4.66 8.01 -0.15
CA SER A 66 5.68 9.08 -0.11
C SER A 66 5.75 9.88 -1.42
N PHE A 67 5.66 9.21 -2.57
CA PHE A 67 5.64 9.90 -3.87
C PHE A 67 4.39 10.75 -4.07
N ILE A 68 3.22 10.28 -3.61
CA ILE A 68 1.98 11.06 -3.65
C ILE A 68 2.11 12.33 -2.81
N ILE A 69 2.68 12.23 -1.61
CA ILE A 69 2.91 13.39 -0.73
C ILE A 69 3.87 14.38 -1.39
N TYR A 70 4.99 13.91 -1.95
CA TYR A 70 5.96 14.76 -2.62
C TYR A 70 5.37 15.47 -3.86
N GLY A 71 4.64 14.73 -4.69
CA GLY A 71 3.93 15.28 -5.86
C GLY A 71 2.86 16.29 -5.46
N GLY A 72 2.09 15.98 -4.41
CA GLY A 72 1.06 16.87 -3.85
C GLY A 72 1.63 18.16 -3.28
N PHE A 73 2.73 18.10 -2.54
CA PHE A 73 3.38 19.28 -1.98
C PHE A 73 3.97 20.18 -3.07
N THR A 74 4.55 19.56 -4.11
CA THR A 74 5.06 20.27 -5.29
C THR A 74 3.92 20.93 -6.06
N TRP A 75 2.76 20.28 -6.17
CA TRP A 75 1.58 20.86 -6.81
C TRP A 75 1.01 22.05 -6.03
N MET A 76 0.90 21.93 -4.71
CA MET A 76 0.44 23.02 -3.83
C MET A 76 1.39 24.22 -3.82
N THR A 77 2.70 23.98 -3.92
CA THR A 77 3.73 25.04 -3.89
C THR A 77 4.03 25.63 -5.27
N ALA A 78 3.42 25.12 -6.35
CA ALA A 78 3.71 25.55 -7.71
C ALA A 78 3.31 27.01 -8.03
N SER A 79 2.46 27.64 -7.20
CA SER A 79 2.16 29.10 -7.22
C SER A 79 1.90 29.70 -8.61
N GLY A 80 1.25 28.94 -9.51
CA GLY A 80 0.91 29.39 -10.88
C GLY A 80 2.00 29.22 -11.93
N ASN A 81 3.14 28.59 -11.62
CA ASN A 81 4.14 28.22 -12.62
C ASN A 81 3.73 26.92 -13.33
N ASP A 82 3.30 27.03 -14.59
CA ASP A 82 2.82 25.90 -15.40
C ASP A 82 3.83 24.75 -15.52
N ASP A 83 5.13 25.03 -15.54
CA ASP A 83 6.17 23.98 -15.58
C ASP A 83 6.18 23.13 -14.30
N ARG A 84 5.99 23.78 -13.14
CA ARG A 84 5.94 23.11 -11.83
C ARG A 84 4.65 22.31 -11.69
N ILE A 85 3.53 22.84 -12.21
CA ILE A 85 2.23 22.16 -12.23
C ILE A 85 2.30 20.93 -13.15
N GLY A 86 2.90 21.07 -14.33
CA GLY A 86 3.09 19.98 -15.29
C GLY A 86 3.93 18.84 -14.71
N LYS A 87 5.06 19.17 -14.08
CA LYS A 87 5.89 18.18 -13.36
C LYS A 87 5.16 17.53 -12.20
N ALA A 88 4.42 18.29 -11.39
CA ALA A 88 3.69 17.72 -10.26
C ALA A 88 2.60 16.75 -10.73
N LYS A 89 1.87 17.10 -11.81
CA LYS A 89 0.88 16.22 -12.42
C LYS A 89 1.49 14.94 -12.98
N SER A 90 2.66 15.01 -13.62
CA SER A 90 3.32 13.80 -14.14
C SER A 90 3.81 12.87 -13.02
N ILE A 91 4.29 13.43 -11.91
CA ILE A 91 4.67 12.65 -10.72
C ILE A 91 3.44 11.97 -10.11
N ILE A 92 2.33 12.71 -9.96
CA ILE A 92 1.09 12.16 -9.40
C ILE A 92 0.51 11.08 -10.32
N SER A 93 0.47 11.31 -11.63
CA SER A 93 -0.05 10.30 -12.57
C SER A 93 0.81 9.04 -12.58
N ALA A 94 2.14 9.17 -12.55
CA ALA A 94 3.04 8.02 -12.42
C ALA A 94 2.83 7.26 -11.11
N ALA A 95 2.62 7.95 -10.00
CA ALA A 95 2.32 7.32 -8.70
C ALA A 95 0.98 6.57 -8.71
N VAL A 96 -0.06 7.14 -9.33
CA VAL A 96 -1.37 6.49 -9.48
C VAL A 96 -1.28 5.24 -10.35
N ILE A 97 -0.54 5.30 -11.46
CA ILE A 97 -0.30 4.14 -12.33
C ILE A 97 0.44 3.04 -11.55
N GLY A 98 1.45 3.38 -10.76
CA GLY A 98 2.13 2.44 -9.87
C GLY A 98 1.19 1.76 -8.87
N LEU A 99 0.26 2.51 -8.27
CA LEU A 99 -0.74 1.96 -7.36
C LEU A 99 -1.68 0.98 -8.06
N ILE A 100 -2.13 1.31 -9.27
CA ILE A 100 -3.00 0.43 -10.07
C ILE A 100 -2.28 -0.88 -10.38
N VAL A 101 -1.00 -0.83 -10.77
CA VAL A 101 -0.21 -2.03 -11.08
C VAL A 101 -0.10 -2.96 -9.87
N VAL A 102 0.07 -2.42 -8.65
CA VAL A 102 0.12 -3.22 -7.42
C VAL A 102 -1.20 -3.95 -7.17
N ILE A 103 -2.33 -3.26 -7.35
CA ILE A 103 -3.67 -3.85 -7.18
C ILE A 103 -3.90 -4.95 -8.23
N LEU A 104 -3.50 -4.71 -9.48
CA LEU A 104 -3.61 -5.69 -10.56
C LEU A 104 -2.72 -6.92 -10.31
N ALA A 105 -1.49 -6.72 -9.81
CA ALA A 105 -0.59 -7.83 -9.48
C ALA A 105 -1.21 -8.76 -8.44
N TRP A 106 -1.86 -8.21 -7.41
CA TRP A 106 -2.57 -8.99 -6.40
C TRP A 106 -3.76 -9.78 -6.99
N ALA A 107 -4.53 -9.15 -7.88
CA ALA A 107 -5.65 -9.81 -8.56
C ALA A 107 -5.18 -11.01 -9.39
N VAL A 108 -4.04 -10.90 -10.08
CA VAL A 108 -3.45 -12.01 -10.86
C VAL A 108 -3.03 -13.15 -9.94
N VAL A 109 -2.41 -12.89 -8.79
CA VAL A 109 -2.02 -13.93 -7.83
C VAL A 109 -3.24 -14.75 -7.37
N ILE A 110 -4.33 -14.07 -7.02
CA ILE A 110 -5.58 -14.73 -6.61
C ILE A 110 -6.17 -15.55 -7.76
N PHE A 111 -6.14 -15.02 -8.99
CA PHE A 111 -6.63 -15.73 -10.17
C PHE A 111 -5.86 -17.03 -10.43
N VAL A 112 -4.52 -16.98 -10.39
CA VAL A 112 -3.67 -18.17 -10.59
C VAL A 112 -3.81 -19.16 -9.43
N ALA A 113 -3.92 -18.68 -8.19
CA ALA A 113 -4.16 -19.53 -7.03
C ALA A 113 -5.53 -20.23 -7.11
N GLY A 114 -6.58 -19.49 -7.48
CA GLY A 114 -7.94 -20.01 -7.60
C GLY A 114 -8.10 -21.02 -8.73
N THR A 115 -7.45 -20.80 -9.88
CA THR A 115 -7.45 -21.77 -10.99
C THR A 115 -6.76 -23.08 -10.62
N THR A 116 -5.63 -23.03 -9.92
CA THR A 116 -4.95 -24.27 -9.44
C THR A 116 -5.83 -25.05 -8.46
N ALA A 117 -6.56 -24.35 -7.58
CA ALA A 117 -7.46 -24.97 -6.60
C ALA A 117 -8.71 -25.60 -7.23
N ASN A 118 -9.19 -25.08 -8.36
CA ASN A 118 -10.38 -25.59 -9.04
C ASN A 118 -10.09 -26.77 -9.98
N VAL A 119 -8.85 -26.87 -10.50
CA VAL A 119 -8.43 -27.94 -11.43
C VAL A 119 -8.04 -29.24 -10.71
N THR A 120 -7.77 -29.18 -9.39
CA THR A 120 -7.42 -30.35 -8.57
C THR A 120 -8.64 -31.06 -7.96
N ARG A 121 -9.85 -30.50 -8.13
CA ARG A 121 -11.13 -31.17 -7.83
C ARG A 121 -11.75 -31.71 -9.10
#